data_AF-A0A4D4L5S3-F1
#
_entry.id   AF-A0A4D4L5S3-F1
#
_cell.length_a   1.000
_cell.length_b   1.000
_cell.length_c   1.000
_cell.angle_alpha   90.00
_cell.angle_beta   90.00
_cell.angle_gamma   90.00
#
_symmetry.space_group_name_H-M   'P 1'
#
loop_
_entity.id
_entity.type
_entity.pdbx_description
1 polymer ?
#
loop_
_entity_poly.entity_id
_entity_poly.type
_entity_poly.pdbx_seq_one_letter_code
_entity_poly.pdbx_strand_id
1 'polypeptide(L)'
;MRLYAAVAVSGFKRYATYRVATVAGVFTNTVFGFILAYTYTALWDERPHLGGYDLAQALTFVWLGQALLAAVALMGGGFQEEFQERIRSGDIAVDLYRPVDLQMWWLATELGRALFQLLGRGVVPMAVGALAFELRLPASPLTWLWFLLAVALAVCVGFAVRYLVSLASFWLLDGTGLSLLSGLLCLFFSGMILPLNVFPGQLGEIARALPWAAMLQVPADVFLEERRGRGCWGRSPSRRGGRWCCWRPGGRCNRRRPGRWWSRVAESAVSSGLRAYGLIVGMWVRSTMAYRTSFLIMTLGNFLATGLDFVAIALMFTHIGELGGFTLDEVAFLYGTTSVAFGLADLALGTMGRLGQRVRDGTMDTLLVRPVPILAQVAADRFALRRLGRITQGAVVLGWSLARLDIDWTVDRALLMPVMLLSGGAIFGALFVLGGAFQFWAKDASEVQSAFTFGGTTLLEYPPTVFGKELLRGVTFVIPLAFVNWLPALHILDRPDPLGLPDWIGFAAPLVAGGCCAVAGLAWRAGLRAYQSTGS
;
A
#
# COMPACT_ATOMS: atom_id res chain seq x y z
N MET A 1 -32.30 -13.88 -9.70
CA MET A 1 -32.16 -12.57 -9.01
C MET A 1 -32.13 -12.67 -7.48
N ARG A 2 -33.13 -13.28 -6.81
CA ARG A 2 -33.14 -13.40 -5.33
C ARG A 2 -31.88 -14.03 -4.73
N LEU A 3 -31.33 -15.07 -5.38
CA LEU A 3 -30.09 -15.72 -4.96
C LEU A 3 -28.89 -14.75 -4.93
N TYR A 4 -28.61 -14.07 -6.05
CA TYR A 4 -27.47 -13.15 -6.14
C TYR A 4 -27.61 -11.95 -5.19
N ALA A 5 -28.83 -11.45 -4.97
CA ALA A 5 -29.07 -10.43 -3.94
C ALA A 5 -28.72 -10.95 -2.53
N ALA A 6 -29.08 -12.19 -2.20
CA ALA A 6 -28.70 -12.81 -0.92
C ALA A 6 -27.18 -13.00 -0.79
N VAL A 7 -26.49 -13.35 -1.88
CA VAL A 7 -25.02 -13.45 -1.92
C VAL A 7 -24.36 -12.08 -1.69
N ALA A 8 -24.87 -11.02 -2.32
CA ALA A 8 -24.40 -9.67 -2.08
C ALA A 8 -24.58 -9.23 -0.63
N VAL A 9 -25.74 -9.51 -0.03
CA VAL A 9 -25.99 -9.24 1.39
C VAL A 9 -25.04 -10.04 2.29
N SER A 10 -24.74 -11.29 1.94
CA SER A 10 -23.76 -12.11 2.66
C SER A 10 -22.35 -11.50 2.58
N GLY A 11 -21.93 -11.06 1.39
CA GLY A 11 -20.68 -10.33 1.19
C GLY A 11 -20.59 -9.08 2.05
N PHE A 12 -21.65 -8.26 2.08
CA PHE A 12 -21.72 -7.07 2.94
C PHE A 12 -21.54 -7.43 4.43
N LYS A 13 -22.29 -8.44 4.92
CA LYS A 13 -22.23 -8.88 6.32
C LYS A 13 -20.84 -9.39 6.71
N ARG A 14 -20.15 -10.12 5.83
CA ARG A 14 -18.79 -10.62 6.07
C ARG A 14 -17.82 -9.49 6.41
N TYR A 15 -17.87 -8.38 5.69
CA TYR A 15 -16.99 -7.24 5.94
C TYR A 15 -17.45 -6.40 7.15
N ALA A 16 -18.77 -6.29 7.39
CA ALA A 16 -19.33 -5.58 8.54
C ALA A 16 -18.95 -6.19 9.91
N THR A 17 -18.56 -7.46 9.94
CA THR A 17 -18.07 -8.13 11.16
C THR A 17 -16.77 -7.52 11.69
N TYR A 18 -15.88 -7.03 10.81
CA TYR A 18 -14.54 -6.55 11.17
C TYR A 18 -14.50 -5.02 11.35
N ARG A 19 -15.29 -4.51 12.31
CA ARG A 19 -15.45 -3.06 12.54
C ARG A 19 -14.13 -2.33 12.84
N VAL A 20 -13.24 -2.95 13.63
CA VAL A 20 -11.93 -2.37 13.97
C VAL A 20 -11.08 -2.18 12.72
N ALA A 21 -11.08 -3.16 11.81
CA ALA A 21 -10.38 -3.05 10.53
C ALA A 21 -10.98 -1.93 9.66
N THR A 22 -12.30 -1.75 9.69
CA THR A 22 -12.96 -0.64 8.96
C THR A 22 -12.55 0.71 9.52
N VAL A 23 -12.58 0.91 10.85
CA VAL A 23 -12.15 2.16 11.50
C VAL A 23 -10.67 2.44 11.22
N ALA A 24 -9.83 1.41 11.32
CA ALA A 24 -8.42 1.49 10.97
C ALA A 24 -8.22 1.97 9.52
N GLY A 25 -8.97 1.40 8.57
CA GLY A 25 -8.89 1.80 7.18
C GLY A 25 -9.46 3.19 6.87
N VAL A 26 -10.49 3.63 7.60
CA VAL A 26 -10.98 5.02 7.54
C VAL A 26 -9.88 5.98 7.99
N PHE A 27 -9.24 5.69 9.12
CA PHE A 27 -8.13 6.49 9.64
C PHE A 27 -7.00 6.58 8.61
N THR A 28 -6.58 5.45 8.04
CA THR A 28 -5.51 5.40 7.03
C THR A 28 -5.85 6.20 5.79
N ASN A 29 -7.03 6.00 5.19
CA ASN A 29 -7.46 6.77 4.01
C ASN A 29 -7.51 8.27 4.31
N THR A 30 -7.89 8.65 5.53
CA THR A 30 -7.94 10.06 5.94
C THR A 30 -6.54 10.65 6.04
N VAL A 31 -5.58 9.93 6.64
CA VAL A 31 -4.17 10.37 6.73
C VAL A 31 -3.56 10.55 5.33
N PHE A 32 -3.75 9.57 4.43
CA PHE A 32 -3.30 9.71 3.04
C PHE A 32 -4.02 10.85 2.31
N GLY A 33 -5.31 11.05 2.56
CA GLY A 33 -6.08 12.18 2.04
C GLY A 33 -5.48 13.53 2.43
N PHE A 34 -5.10 13.71 3.70
CA PHE A 34 -4.42 14.93 4.16
C PHE A 34 -3.06 15.13 3.50
N ILE A 35 -2.22 14.07 3.44
CA ILE A 35 -0.90 14.16 2.81
C ILE A 35 -1.04 14.62 1.36
N LEU A 36 -1.90 13.95 0.59
CA LEU A 36 -2.12 14.28 -0.82
C LEU A 36 -2.80 15.64 -1.00
N ALA A 37 -3.71 16.05 -0.12
CA ALA A 37 -4.36 17.36 -0.18
C ALA A 37 -3.35 18.50 0.01
N TYR A 38 -2.41 18.38 0.96
CA TYR A 38 -1.35 19.37 1.13
C TYR A 38 -0.41 19.40 -0.09
N THR A 39 -0.02 18.24 -0.60
CA THR A 39 0.78 18.15 -1.83
C THR A 39 0.08 18.81 -3.02
N TYR A 40 -1.22 18.55 -3.20
CA TYR A 40 -2.00 19.15 -4.28
C TYR A 40 -2.18 20.66 -4.09
N THR A 41 -2.35 21.13 -2.86
CA THR A 41 -2.44 22.57 -2.57
C THR A 41 -1.17 23.28 -3.02
N ALA A 42 0.01 22.79 -2.60
CA ALA A 42 1.27 23.38 -3.02
C ALA A 42 1.50 23.30 -4.54
N LEU A 43 1.06 22.20 -5.18
CA LEU A 43 1.14 22.05 -6.63
C LEU A 43 0.24 23.05 -7.37
N TRP A 44 -0.99 23.25 -6.90
CA TRP A 44 -1.96 24.16 -7.53
C TRP A 44 -1.69 25.63 -7.23
N ASP A 45 -1.01 25.94 -6.13
CA ASP A 45 -0.50 27.29 -5.86
C ASP A 45 0.56 27.69 -6.89
N GLU A 46 1.43 26.76 -7.29
CA GLU A 46 2.46 26.98 -8.31
C GLU A 46 1.87 26.99 -9.73
N ARG A 47 0.88 26.13 -10.02
CA ARG A 47 0.18 26.07 -11.32
C ARG A 47 -1.34 26.05 -11.15
N PRO A 48 -1.97 27.23 -11.04
CA PRO A 48 -3.42 27.35 -11.05
C PRO A 48 -4.00 26.76 -12.34
N HIS A 49 -5.15 26.08 -12.22
CA HIS A 49 -5.87 25.47 -13.35
C HIS A 49 -5.15 24.30 -14.05
N LEU A 50 -4.21 23.63 -13.39
CA LEU A 50 -3.55 22.44 -13.93
C LEU A 50 -4.56 21.36 -14.33
N GLY A 51 -4.47 20.86 -15.57
CA GLY A 51 -5.41 19.87 -16.11
C GLY A 51 -6.84 20.39 -16.34
N GLY A 52 -7.11 21.68 -16.14
CA GLY A 52 -8.46 22.26 -16.22
C GLY A 52 -9.23 22.26 -14.90
N TYR A 53 -8.62 21.79 -13.80
CA TYR A 53 -9.23 21.82 -12.47
C TYR A 53 -8.82 23.07 -11.69
N ASP A 54 -9.78 23.74 -11.05
CA ASP A 54 -9.50 24.64 -9.94
C ASP A 54 -9.00 23.84 -8.70
N LEU A 55 -8.47 24.53 -7.68
CA LEU A 55 -7.94 23.88 -6.47
C LEU A 55 -9.03 23.05 -5.76
N ALA A 56 -10.26 23.55 -5.67
CA ALA A 56 -11.36 22.85 -5.02
C ALA A 56 -11.73 21.54 -5.77
N GLN A 57 -11.71 21.55 -7.10
CA GLN A 57 -11.90 20.38 -7.97
C GLN A 57 -10.76 19.38 -7.78
N ALA A 58 -9.52 19.85 -7.72
CA ALA A 58 -8.34 19.02 -7.52
C ALA A 58 -8.36 18.33 -6.14
N LEU A 59 -8.69 19.07 -5.08
CA LEU A 59 -8.87 18.49 -3.75
C LEU A 59 -10.05 17.51 -3.69
N THR A 60 -11.15 17.83 -4.38
CA THR A 60 -12.31 16.92 -4.50
C THR A 60 -11.90 15.61 -5.17
N PHE A 61 -11.06 15.68 -6.20
CA PHE A 61 -10.51 14.51 -6.87
C PHE A 61 -9.66 13.65 -5.91
N VAL A 62 -8.79 14.26 -5.09
CA VAL A 62 -8.00 13.56 -4.07
C VAL A 62 -8.89 12.79 -3.10
N TRP A 63 -9.90 13.47 -2.53
CA TRP A 63 -10.81 12.87 -1.55
C TRP A 63 -11.73 11.81 -2.19
N LEU A 64 -12.11 11.96 -3.46
CA LEU A 64 -12.80 10.92 -4.23
C LEU A 64 -11.90 9.70 -4.45
N GLY A 65 -10.62 9.91 -4.75
CA GLY A 65 -9.61 8.85 -4.83
C GLY A 65 -9.56 8.03 -3.55
N GLN A 66 -9.46 8.69 -2.40
CA GLN A 66 -9.48 8.02 -1.08
C GLN A 66 -10.81 7.32 -0.78
N ALA A 67 -11.93 7.91 -1.19
CA ALA A 67 -13.25 7.34 -0.97
C ALA A 67 -13.50 6.07 -1.82
N LEU A 68 -13.02 6.06 -3.06
CA LEU A 68 -13.21 4.96 -4.01
C LEU A 68 -12.13 3.88 -3.92
N LEU A 69 -10.98 4.17 -3.30
CA LEU A 69 -9.82 3.27 -3.14
C LEU A 69 -10.23 1.85 -2.74
N ALA A 70 -10.94 1.73 -1.61
CA ALA A 70 -11.38 0.45 -1.07
C ALA A 70 -12.63 -0.08 -1.78
N ALA A 71 -13.57 0.78 -2.18
CA ALA A 71 -14.83 0.36 -2.82
C ALA A 71 -14.57 -0.32 -4.18
N VAL A 72 -13.79 0.33 -5.04
CA VAL A 72 -13.43 -0.16 -6.37
C VAL A 72 -12.27 -1.16 -6.32
N ALA A 73 -11.60 -1.27 -5.18
CA ALA A 73 -10.42 -2.12 -4.95
C ALA A 73 -9.28 -1.80 -5.92
N LEU A 74 -8.91 -0.51 -5.99
CA LEU A 74 -7.84 -0.01 -6.87
C LEU A 74 -6.48 -0.65 -6.54
N MET A 75 -6.24 -1.00 -5.27
CA MET A 75 -5.03 -1.72 -4.84
C MET A 75 -5.19 -3.26 -4.85
N GLY A 76 -6.25 -3.78 -5.48
CA GLY A 76 -6.58 -5.20 -5.49
C GLY A 76 -7.26 -5.68 -4.21
N GLY A 77 -7.23 -7.00 -4.01
CA GLY A 77 -7.88 -7.66 -2.87
C GLY A 77 -9.33 -8.08 -3.13
N GLY A 78 -10.03 -8.45 -2.06
CA GLY A 78 -11.38 -8.98 -2.12
C GLY A 78 -11.41 -10.41 -2.65
N PHE A 79 -12.28 -10.67 -3.64
CA PHE A 79 -12.46 -12.02 -4.19
C PHE A 79 -11.22 -12.61 -4.88
N GLN A 80 -10.32 -11.75 -5.38
CA GLN A 80 -9.21 -12.16 -6.25
C GLN A 80 -8.30 -13.19 -5.58
N GLU A 81 -7.88 -12.95 -4.33
CA GLU A 81 -7.01 -13.87 -3.59
C GLU A 81 -7.72 -15.20 -3.29
N GLU A 82 -8.98 -15.13 -2.84
CA GLU A 82 -9.77 -16.32 -2.50
C GLU A 82 -10.04 -17.18 -3.75
N PHE A 83 -10.35 -16.54 -4.88
CA PHE A 83 -10.61 -17.21 -6.14
C PHE A 83 -9.36 -17.88 -6.70
N GLN A 84 -8.22 -17.19 -6.69
CA GLN A 84 -6.94 -17.76 -7.14
C GLN A 84 -6.50 -18.93 -6.24
N GLU A 85 -6.68 -18.84 -4.92
CA GLU A 85 -6.35 -19.95 -4.02
C GLU A 85 -7.27 -21.16 -4.23
N ARG A 86 -8.56 -20.94 -4.52
CA ARG A 86 -9.50 -22.01 -4.89
C ARG A 86 -9.12 -22.70 -6.21
N ILE A 87 -8.61 -21.94 -7.19
CA ILE A 87 -8.05 -22.51 -8.42
C ILE A 87 -6.82 -23.37 -8.09
N ARG A 88 -5.90 -22.84 -7.29
CA ARG A 88 -4.64 -23.51 -6.93
C ARG A 88 -4.85 -24.77 -6.10
N SER A 89 -5.81 -24.76 -5.17
CA SER A 89 -6.17 -25.90 -4.32
C SER A 89 -7.05 -26.95 -5.02
N GLY A 90 -7.66 -26.59 -6.15
CA GLY A 90 -8.62 -27.42 -6.87
C GLY A 90 -10.06 -27.35 -6.33
N ASP A 91 -10.28 -26.60 -5.24
CA ASP A 91 -11.61 -26.38 -4.65
C ASP A 91 -12.58 -25.68 -5.62
N ILE A 92 -12.04 -24.99 -6.65
CA ILE A 92 -12.83 -24.39 -7.73
C ILE A 92 -13.75 -25.40 -8.43
N ALA A 93 -13.38 -26.69 -8.46
CA ALA A 93 -14.23 -27.74 -9.02
C ALA A 93 -15.57 -27.83 -8.29
N VAL A 94 -15.58 -27.64 -6.96
CA VAL A 94 -16.80 -27.63 -6.15
C VAL A 94 -17.69 -26.45 -6.52
N ASP A 95 -17.09 -25.28 -6.77
CA ASP A 95 -17.83 -24.09 -7.16
C ASP A 95 -18.44 -24.24 -8.56
N LEU A 96 -17.77 -24.95 -9.48
CA LEU A 96 -18.28 -25.27 -10.82
C LEU A 96 -19.42 -26.30 -10.82
N TYR A 97 -19.50 -27.17 -9.81
CA TYR A 97 -20.62 -28.11 -9.67
C TYR A 97 -21.91 -27.46 -9.17
N ARG A 98 -21.83 -26.25 -8.58
CA ARG A 98 -23.03 -25.56 -8.11
C ARG A 98 -23.84 -25.10 -9.33
N PRO A 99 -25.18 -25.23 -9.31
CA PRO A 99 -26.05 -24.80 -10.40
C PRO A 99 -26.24 -23.28 -10.41
N VAL A 100 -25.14 -22.53 -10.32
CA VAL A 100 -25.11 -21.06 -10.26
C VAL A 100 -23.98 -20.58 -11.16
N ASP A 101 -24.21 -19.49 -11.88
CA ASP A 101 -23.15 -18.88 -12.66
C ASP A 101 -22.02 -18.39 -11.73
N LEU A 102 -20.80 -18.88 -11.98
CA LEU A 102 -19.61 -18.62 -11.17
C LEU A 102 -19.25 -17.13 -11.18
N GLN A 103 -19.27 -16.49 -12.34
CA GLN A 103 -18.88 -15.09 -12.48
C GLN A 103 -19.88 -14.18 -11.74
N MET A 104 -21.17 -14.41 -11.90
CA MET A 104 -22.24 -13.67 -11.22
C MET A 104 -22.24 -13.89 -9.72
N TRP A 105 -21.84 -15.07 -9.24
CA TRP A 105 -21.68 -15.34 -7.82
C TRP A 105 -20.59 -14.45 -7.19
N TRP A 106 -19.42 -14.39 -7.83
CA TRP A 106 -18.30 -13.56 -7.36
C TRP A 106 -18.57 -12.07 -7.54
N LEU A 107 -19.20 -11.67 -8.65
CA LEU A 107 -19.64 -10.28 -8.85
C LEU A 107 -20.63 -9.85 -7.76
N ALA A 108 -21.63 -10.67 -7.43
CA ALA A 108 -22.57 -10.37 -6.37
C ALA A 108 -21.86 -10.19 -5.01
N THR A 109 -20.91 -11.07 -4.70
CA THR A 109 -20.10 -10.98 -3.48
C THR A 109 -19.30 -9.67 -3.44
N GLU A 110 -18.67 -9.29 -4.57
CA GLU A 110 -17.91 -8.05 -4.71
C GLU A 110 -18.78 -6.80 -4.61
N LEU A 111 -19.99 -6.80 -5.17
CA LEU A 111 -20.94 -5.68 -5.03
C LEU A 111 -21.32 -5.46 -3.56
N GLY A 112 -21.53 -6.55 -2.80
CA GLY A 112 -21.76 -6.49 -1.37
C GLY A 112 -20.59 -5.88 -0.59
N ARG A 113 -19.36 -6.30 -0.90
CA ARG A 113 -18.13 -5.72 -0.35
C ARG A 113 -18.00 -4.24 -0.71
N ALA A 114 -18.15 -3.90 -1.99
CA ALA A 114 -17.97 -2.54 -2.49
C ALA A 114 -18.95 -1.56 -1.84
N LEU A 115 -20.22 -1.96 -1.67
CA LEU A 115 -21.21 -1.15 -0.98
C LEU A 115 -20.83 -0.89 0.48
N PHE A 116 -20.37 -1.92 1.21
CA PHE A 116 -19.91 -1.74 2.59
C PHE A 116 -18.71 -0.79 2.67
N GLN A 117 -17.72 -0.98 1.80
CA GLN A 117 -16.52 -0.15 1.77
C GLN A 117 -16.84 1.30 1.36
N LEU A 118 -17.78 1.52 0.44
CA LEU A 118 -18.22 2.86 0.06
C LEU A 118 -18.89 3.58 1.23
N LEU A 119 -19.76 2.90 1.99
CA LEU A 119 -20.44 3.49 3.14
C LEU A 119 -19.46 3.75 4.30
N GLY A 120 -18.60 2.80 4.63
CA GLY A 120 -17.67 2.92 5.75
C GLY A 120 -16.44 3.78 5.44
N ARG A 121 -15.70 3.42 4.38
CA ARG A 121 -14.42 4.03 3.99
C ARG A 121 -14.53 5.07 2.87
N GLY A 122 -15.69 5.19 2.23
CA GLY A 122 -15.95 6.24 1.25
C GLY A 122 -16.48 7.51 1.89
N VAL A 123 -17.62 7.39 2.58
CA VAL A 123 -18.33 8.55 3.15
C VAL A 123 -17.53 9.25 4.24
N VAL A 124 -16.91 8.52 5.16
CA VAL A 124 -16.25 9.14 6.32
C VAL A 124 -15.02 9.97 5.92
N PRO A 125 -14.03 9.45 5.17
CA PRO A 125 -12.91 10.28 4.72
C PRO A 125 -13.36 11.46 3.86
N MET A 126 -14.35 11.27 2.97
CA MET A 126 -14.91 12.36 2.17
C MET A 126 -15.51 13.47 3.06
N ALA A 127 -16.26 13.10 4.10
CA ALA A 127 -16.82 14.07 5.04
C ALA A 127 -15.73 14.81 5.82
N VAL A 128 -14.67 14.12 6.26
CA VAL A 128 -13.51 14.77 6.90
C VAL A 128 -12.83 15.75 5.93
N GLY A 129 -12.63 15.36 4.68
CA GLY A 129 -12.10 16.23 3.64
C GLY A 129 -12.95 17.47 3.41
N ALA A 130 -14.27 17.31 3.31
CA ALA A 130 -15.21 18.42 3.13
C ALA A 130 -15.29 19.38 4.32
N LEU A 131 -14.94 18.92 5.53
CA LEU A 131 -14.84 19.76 6.72
C LEU A 131 -13.50 20.50 6.82
N ALA A 132 -12.42 19.90 6.31
CA ALA A 132 -11.07 20.44 6.41
C ALA A 132 -10.68 21.33 5.22
N PHE A 133 -11.28 21.11 4.05
CA PHE A 133 -10.93 21.77 2.80
C PHE A 133 -12.17 22.21 2.03
N GLU A 134 -12.02 23.24 1.20
CA GLU A 134 -13.07 23.68 0.28
C GLU A 134 -13.19 22.69 -0.89
N LEU A 135 -14.16 21.78 -0.80
CA LEU A 135 -14.46 20.81 -1.86
C LEU A 135 -15.61 21.27 -2.74
N ARG A 136 -15.50 21.02 -4.04
CA ARG A 136 -16.57 21.26 -5.01
C ARG A 136 -17.50 20.06 -5.05
N LEU A 137 -18.59 20.15 -4.31
CA LEU A 137 -19.65 19.14 -4.31
C LEU A 137 -20.68 19.41 -5.43
N PRO A 138 -21.29 18.37 -6.01
CA PRO A 138 -22.31 18.53 -7.03
C PRO A 138 -23.52 19.30 -6.50
N ALA A 139 -23.86 20.41 -7.13
CA ALA A 139 -25.02 21.22 -6.79
C ALA A 139 -26.34 20.54 -7.20
N SER A 140 -26.30 19.73 -8.27
CA SER A 140 -27.49 19.06 -8.78
C SER A 140 -27.70 17.69 -8.09
N PRO A 141 -28.89 17.40 -7.54
CA PRO A 141 -29.21 16.08 -6.97
C PRO A 141 -29.11 14.94 -8.00
N LEU A 142 -29.31 15.25 -9.28
CA LEU A 142 -29.22 14.27 -10.37
C LEU A 142 -27.77 13.82 -10.60
N THR A 143 -26.79 14.70 -10.40
CA THR A 143 -25.35 14.36 -10.51
C THR A 143 -24.97 13.27 -9.50
N TRP A 144 -25.54 13.29 -8.30
CA TRP A 144 -25.33 12.24 -7.30
C TRP A 144 -25.83 10.86 -7.77
N LEU A 145 -26.96 10.81 -8.47
CA LEU A 145 -27.47 9.55 -9.06
C LEU A 145 -26.55 9.04 -10.17
N TRP A 146 -26.11 9.93 -11.07
CA TRP A 146 -25.14 9.57 -12.12
C TRP A 146 -23.79 9.14 -11.55
N PHE A 147 -23.34 9.79 -10.49
CA PHE A 147 -22.12 9.41 -9.78
C PHE A 147 -22.24 8.01 -9.17
N LEU A 148 -23.33 7.70 -8.45
CA LEU A 148 -23.55 6.36 -7.89
C LEU A 148 -23.62 5.29 -8.99
N LEU A 149 -24.24 5.60 -10.12
CA LEU A 149 -24.24 4.71 -11.29
C LEU A 149 -22.82 4.52 -11.85
N ALA A 150 -22.04 5.59 -11.98
CA ALA A 150 -20.65 5.53 -12.43
C ALA A 150 -19.78 4.71 -11.47
N VAL A 151 -19.96 4.85 -10.16
CA VAL A 151 -19.27 4.04 -9.14
C VAL A 151 -19.67 2.56 -9.26
N ALA A 152 -20.95 2.24 -9.46
CA ALA A 152 -21.39 0.87 -9.68
C ALA A 152 -20.74 0.26 -10.94
N LEU A 153 -20.65 1.02 -12.03
CA LEU A 153 -19.95 0.61 -13.25
C LEU A 153 -18.44 0.46 -13.02
N ALA A 154 -17.81 1.37 -12.27
CA ALA A 154 -16.40 1.29 -11.91
C ALA A 154 -16.09 0.00 -11.13
N VAL A 155 -16.95 -0.38 -10.17
CA VAL A 155 -16.84 -1.66 -9.45
C VAL A 155 -16.95 -2.85 -10.40
N CYS A 156 -17.87 -2.81 -11.38
CA CYS A 156 -18.03 -3.85 -12.38
C CYS A 156 -16.80 -3.97 -13.31
N VAL A 157 -16.24 -2.84 -13.77
CA VAL A 157 -15.02 -2.81 -14.59
C VAL A 157 -13.83 -3.32 -13.79
N GLY A 158 -13.66 -2.84 -12.56
CA GLY A 158 -12.61 -3.29 -11.65
C GLY A 158 -12.73 -4.78 -11.31
N PHE A 159 -13.94 -5.30 -11.15
CA PHE A 159 -14.19 -6.74 -11.04
C PHE A 159 -13.78 -7.48 -12.32
N ALA A 160 -14.22 -7.02 -13.49
CA ALA A 160 -13.93 -7.70 -14.76
C ALA A 160 -12.43 -7.79 -15.03
N VAL A 161 -11.68 -6.70 -14.83
CA VAL A 161 -10.21 -6.69 -14.99
C VAL A 161 -9.55 -7.69 -14.02
N ARG A 162 -9.90 -7.63 -12.73
CA ARG A 162 -9.36 -8.56 -11.71
C ARG A 162 -9.78 -10.01 -11.97
N TYR A 163 -10.97 -10.23 -12.50
CA TYR A 163 -11.48 -11.57 -12.85
C TYR A 163 -10.69 -12.15 -14.01
N LEU A 164 -10.45 -11.38 -15.09
CA LEU A 164 -9.61 -11.79 -16.22
C LEU A 164 -8.19 -12.14 -15.77
N VAL A 165 -7.60 -11.30 -14.90
CA VAL A 165 -6.28 -11.57 -14.32
C VAL A 165 -6.30 -12.85 -13.49
N SER A 166 -7.36 -13.10 -12.73
CA SER A 166 -7.47 -14.31 -11.91
C SER A 166 -7.76 -15.57 -12.71
N LEU A 167 -8.44 -15.46 -13.86
CA LEU A 167 -8.62 -16.58 -14.78
C LEU A 167 -7.27 -17.03 -15.35
N ALA A 168 -6.31 -16.12 -15.53
CA ALA A 168 -4.97 -16.50 -15.98
C ALA A 168 -4.33 -17.57 -15.07
N SER A 169 -4.70 -17.62 -13.78
CA SER A 169 -4.26 -18.64 -12.83
C SER A 169 -4.71 -20.07 -13.16
N PHE A 170 -5.64 -20.28 -14.09
CA PHE A 170 -5.94 -21.62 -14.60
C PHE A 170 -4.80 -22.20 -15.45
N TRP A 171 -4.05 -21.34 -16.14
CA TRP A 171 -2.92 -21.72 -16.98
C TRP A 171 -1.59 -21.49 -16.26
N LEU A 172 -1.53 -20.47 -15.42
CA LEU A 172 -0.36 -20.07 -14.65
C LEU A 172 -0.52 -20.60 -13.23
N LEU A 173 0.34 -21.54 -12.81
CA LEU A 173 0.36 -22.10 -11.46
C LEU A 173 0.53 -21.03 -10.35
N ASP A 174 0.97 -19.82 -10.71
CA ASP A 174 1.11 -18.66 -9.82
C ASP A 174 0.59 -17.38 -10.51
N GLY A 175 -0.56 -16.87 -10.05
CA GLY A 175 -1.19 -15.63 -10.54
C GLY A 175 -0.70 -14.34 -9.86
N THR A 176 0.24 -14.46 -8.91
CA THR A 176 0.70 -13.33 -8.10
C THR A 176 1.36 -12.25 -8.95
N GLY A 177 2.20 -12.65 -9.92
CA GLY A 177 2.90 -11.71 -10.81
C GLY A 177 1.95 -10.89 -11.68
N LEU A 178 0.91 -11.50 -12.25
CA LEU A 178 -0.07 -10.76 -13.05
C LEU A 178 -0.94 -9.86 -12.18
N SER A 179 -1.27 -10.30 -10.97
CA SER A 179 -2.01 -9.49 -10.01
C SER A 179 -1.24 -8.24 -9.63
N LEU A 180 0.08 -8.37 -9.41
CA LEU A 180 0.98 -7.25 -9.19
C LEU A 180 0.98 -6.30 -10.40
N LEU A 181 1.25 -6.79 -11.61
CA LEU A 181 1.30 -5.97 -12.82
C LEU A 181 -0.01 -5.22 -13.08
N SER A 182 -1.16 -5.90 -12.96
CA SER A 182 -2.47 -5.28 -13.11
C SER A 182 -2.73 -4.21 -12.05
N GLY A 183 -2.28 -4.43 -10.81
CA GLY A 183 -2.33 -3.44 -9.74
C GLY A 183 -1.49 -2.19 -10.05
N LEU A 184 -0.31 -2.36 -10.63
CA LEU A 184 0.54 -1.22 -11.03
C LEU A 184 -0.07 -0.41 -12.17
N LEU A 185 -0.61 -1.09 -13.18
CA LEU A 185 -1.34 -0.43 -14.26
C LEU A 185 -2.57 0.31 -13.71
N CYS A 186 -3.26 -0.26 -12.73
CA CYS A 186 -4.37 0.40 -12.06
C CYS A 186 -3.94 1.66 -11.31
N LEU A 187 -2.89 1.56 -10.49
CA LEU A 187 -2.36 2.69 -9.72
C LEU A 187 -2.02 3.88 -10.63
N PHE A 188 -1.33 3.63 -11.75
CA PHE A 188 -0.88 4.67 -12.65
C PHE A 188 -1.98 5.19 -13.61
N PHE A 189 -2.71 4.29 -14.28
CA PHE A 189 -3.68 4.67 -15.32
C PHE A 189 -5.10 4.94 -14.82
N SER A 190 -5.37 4.84 -13.52
CA SER A 190 -6.67 5.25 -12.96
C SER A 190 -6.78 6.74 -12.67
N GLY A 191 -5.65 7.46 -12.65
CA GLY A 191 -5.56 8.84 -12.20
C GLY A 191 -5.29 8.99 -10.70
N MET A 192 -5.01 7.89 -9.98
CA MET A 192 -4.89 7.91 -8.51
C MET A 192 -3.71 8.73 -8.00
N ILE A 193 -2.60 8.80 -8.75
CA ILE A 193 -1.44 9.60 -8.35
C ILE A 193 -1.63 11.07 -8.79
N LEU A 194 -1.95 11.26 -10.06
CA LEU A 194 -2.22 12.55 -10.68
C LEU A 194 -3.39 12.38 -11.65
N PRO A 195 -4.34 13.34 -11.76
CA PRO A 195 -5.50 13.13 -12.60
C PRO A 195 -5.07 13.05 -14.07
N LEU A 196 -5.77 12.22 -14.85
CA LEU A 196 -5.32 11.83 -16.20
C LEU A 196 -5.37 12.99 -17.21
N ASN A 197 -6.06 14.09 -16.88
CA ASN A 197 -6.06 15.34 -17.66
C ASN A 197 -4.72 16.08 -17.62
N VAL A 198 -3.86 15.81 -16.62
CA VAL A 198 -2.52 16.43 -16.51
C VAL A 198 -1.47 15.69 -17.35
N PHE A 199 -1.76 14.46 -17.78
CA PHE A 199 -0.81 13.64 -18.51
C PHE A 199 -0.55 14.21 -19.92
N PRO A 200 0.72 14.33 -20.36
CA PRO A 200 1.04 15.00 -21.61
C PRO A 200 0.71 14.16 -22.86
N GLY A 201 0.23 14.83 -23.90
CA GLY A 201 0.15 14.31 -25.28
C GLY A 201 -0.53 12.94 -25.42
N GLN A 202 0.08 12.08 -26.24
CA GLN A 202 -0.43 10.74 -26.55
C GLN A 202 -0.56 9.83 -25.32
N LEU A 203 0.29 10.03 -24.31
CA LEU A 203 0.23 9.25 -23.07
C LEU A 203 -1.12 9.46 -22.36
N GLY A 204 -1.59 10.71 -22.30
CA GLY A 204 -2.89 11.05 -21.71
C GLY A 204 -4.09 10.53 -22.52
N GLU A 205 -3.98 10.44 -23.84
CA GLU A 205 -5.03 9.83 -24.69
C GLU A 205 -5.13 8.32 -24.47
N ILE A 206 -3.98 7.63 -24.47
CA ILE A 206 -3.92 6.19 -24.21
C ILE A 206 -4.43 5.89 -22.80
N ALA A 207 -3.96 6.64 -21.79
CA ALA A 207 -4.37 6.47 -20.41
C ALA A 207 -5.89 6.55 -20.23
N ARG A 208 -6.55 7.50 -20.89
CA ARG A 208 -8.01 7.69 -20.84
C ARG A 208 -8.80 6.62 -21.59
N ALA A 209 -8.19 5.95 -22.57
CA ALA A 209 -8.81 4.85 -23.32
C ALA A 209 -8.73 3.50 -22.59
N LEU A 210 -7.80 3.36 -21.65
CA LEU A 210 -7.60 2.13 -20.89
C LEU A 210 -8.74 1.89 -19.86
N PRO A 211 -9.03 0.63 -19.51
CA PRO A 211 -10.14 0.28 -18.61
C PRO A 211 -9.96 0.85 -17.19
N TRP A 212 -8.72 1.12 -16.76
CA TRP A 212 -8.42 1.68 -15.45
C TRP A 212 -8.90 3.11 -15.27
N ALA A 213 -8.99 3.91 -16.34
CA ALA A 213 -9.57 5.26 -16.28
C ALA A 213 -11.05 5.23 -15.86
N ALA A 214 -11.77 4.17 -16.23
CA ALA A 214 -13.17 3.98 -15.82
C ALA A 214 -13.34 3.67 -14.32
N MET A 215 -12.25 3.30 -13.61
CA MET A 215 -12.29 2.91 -12.21
C MET A 215 -12.27 4.10 -11.24
N LEU A 216 -11.65 5.22 -11.64
CA LEU A 216 -11.55 6.43 -10.78
C LEU A 216 -11.79 7.73 -11.57
N GLN A 217 -11.03 7.98 -12.65
CA GLN A 217 -11.16 9.23 -13.41
C GLN A 217 -12.60 9.47 -13.92
N VAL A 218 -13.26 8.47 -14.51
CA VAL A 218 -14.61 8.66 -15.07
C VAL A 218 -15.66 8.98 -13.98
N PRO A 219 -15.76 8.24 -12.86
CA PRO A 219 -16.60 8.65 -11.73
C PRO A 219 -16.29 10.06 -11.22
N ALA A 220 -15.02 10.45 -11.17
CA ALA A 220 -14.61 11.79 -10.74
C ALA A 220 -15.08 12.88 -11.73
N ASP A 221 -14.91 12.67 -13.03
CA ASP A 221 -15.37 13.60 -14.08
C ASP A 221 -16.90 13.78 -14.04
N VAL A 222 -17.66 12.72 -13.70
CA VAL A 222 -19.11 12.80 -13.50
C VAL A 222 -19.45 13.61 -12.25
N PHE A 223 -18.72 13.39 -11.15
CA PHE A 223 -18.92 14.12 -9.90
C PHE A 223 -18.59 15.61 -10.03
N LEU A 224 -17.54 15.94 -10.79
CA LEU A 224 -17.09 17.31 -11.05
C LEU A 224 -17.88 18.00 -12.18
N GLU A 225 -18.85 17.31 -12.79
CA GLU A 225 -19.72 17.81 -13.87
C GLU A 225 -19.00 18.21 -15.17
N GLU A 226 -17.80 17.65 -15.44
CA GLU A 226 -16.99 18.03 -16.61
C GLU A 226 -17.29 17.25 -17.89
N ARG A 227 -17.96 16.08 -17.81
CA ARG A 227 -18.35 15.30 -19.00
C ARG A 227 -19.83 15.41 -19.35
N ARG A 228 -20.15 16.25 -20.35
CA ARG A 228 -21.32 16.04 -21.23
C ARG A 228 -20.97 15.02 -22.32
N GLY A 229 -21.71 13.92 -22.33
CA GLY A 229 -21.29 12.63 -22.91
C GLY A 229 -21.17 12.54 -24.44
N ARG A 230 -20.45 11.50 -24.88
CA ARG A 230 -20.64 10.82 -26.17
C ARG A 230 -20.46 9.32 -25.97
N GLY A 231 -21.48 8.55 -26.36
CA GLY A 231 -21.46 7.09 -26.36
C GLY A 231 -20.83 6.51 -27.63
N CYS A 232 -20.50 5.22 -27.59
CA CYS A 232 -21.07 4.22 -28.50
C CYS A 232 -20.45 2.84 -28.24
N TRP A 233 -21.36 1.87 -28.08
CA TRP A 233 -21.13 0.43 -28.10
C TRP A 233 -20.76 -0.08 -29.50
N GLY A 234 -19.99 -1.17 -29.57
CA GLY A 234 -19.91 -2.07 -30.73
C GLY A 234 -19.09 -3.32 -30.39
N ARG A 235 -19.72 -4.37 -29.85
CA ARG A 235 -20.11 -5.66 -30.51
C ARG A 235 -18.96 -6.56 -31.00
N SER A 236 -18.93 -7.75 -30.38
CA SER A 236 -18.26 -9.01 -30.79
C SER A 236 -18.85 -9.60 -32.08
N PRO A 237 -18.20 -10.61 -32.73
CA PRO A 237 -18.65 -11.99 -32.49
C PRO A 237 -17.56 -13.10 -32.54
N SER A 238 -17.67 -14.03 -31.57
CA SER A 238 -17.65 -15.52 -31.61
C SER A 238 -16.91 -16.32 -32.72
N ARG A 239 -16.23 -17.45 -32.37
CA ARG A 239 -16.74 -18.87 -32.43
C ARG A 239 -15.65 -19.98 -32.40
N ARG A 240 -16.00 -21.12 -31.77
CA ARG A 240 -15.61 -22.56 -31.97
C ARG A 240 -14.15 -22.96 -31.65
N GLY A 241 -13.82 -24.14 -31.10
CA GLY A 241 -14.57 -25.32 -30.65
C GLY A 241 -13.67 -26.58 -30.65
N GLY A 242 -13.72 -27.40 -29.60
CA GLY A 242 -13.32 -28.82 -29.56
C GLY A 242 -12.13 -29.16 -28.63
N ARG A 243 -11.87 -30.40 -28.18
CA ARG A 243 -12.68 -31.60 -27.82
C ARG A 243 -11.65 -32.69 -27.38
N TRP A 244 -11.87 -33.38 -26.23
CA TRP A 244 -11.21 -34.63 -25.73
C TRP A 244 -9.72 -34.54 -25.31
N CYS A 245 -9.13 -35.28 -24.35
CA CYS A 245 -9.35 -36.65 -23.85
C CYS A 245 -8.78 -36.89 -22.41
N CYS A 246 -9.17 -38.02 -21.82
CA CYS A 246 -9.09 -38.44 -20.40
C CYS A 246 -7.77 -39.10 -19.92
N TRP A 247 -7.54 -39.09 -18.59
CA TRP A 247 -7.29 -40.24 -17.65
C TRP A 247 -6.65 -39.69 -16.34
N ARG A 248 -7.33 -39.60 -15.19
CA ARG A 248 -7.67 -40.57 -14.10
C ARG A 248 -6.51 -41.06 -13.18
N PRO A 249 -6.79 -41.30 -11.88
CA PRO A 249 -5.98 -40.79 -10.77
C PRO A 249 -5.61 -41.81 -9.67
N GLY A 250 -4.82 -41.38 -8.67
CA GLY A 250 -4.68 -42.00 -7.35
C GLY A 250 -3.50 -41.39 -6.58
N GLY A 251 -3.50 -41.10 -5.29
CA GLY A 251 -4.46 -41.27 -4.21
C GLY A 251 -3.77 -41.05 -2.85
N ARG A 252 -4.48 -40.35 -1.96
CA ARG A 252 -4.49 -40.40 -0.47
C ARG A 252 -3.26 -40.02 0.40
N CYS A 253 -3.56 -39.03 1.24
CA CYS A 253 -2.94 -38.68 2.52
C CYS A 253 -3.12 -39.74 3.62
N ASN A 254 -2.29 -39.67 4.67
CA ASN A 254 -2.76 -39.88 6.04
C ASN A 254 -1.99 -39.04 7.09
N ARG A 255 -2.71 -38.69 8.15
CA ARG A 255 -2.38 -37.87 9.33
C ARG A 255 -1.96 -38.72 10.55
N ARG A 256 -1.53 -38.00 11.60
CA ARG A 256 -1.65 -38.21 13.08
C ARG A 256 -0.30 -38.51 13.76
N ARG A 257 0.03 -38.10 15.00
CA ARG A 257 -0.56 -37.28 16.11
C ARG A 257 0.59 -36.99 17.15
N PRO A 258 0.36 -36.25 18.25
CA PRO A 258 1.38 -35.40 18.89
C PRO A 258 2.03 -35.97 20.17
N GLY A 259 3.15 -35.38 20.59
CA GLY A 259 3.77 -35.55 21.91
C GLY A 259 3.82 -34.22 22.69
N ARG A 260 3.50 -34.28 23.99
CA ARG A 260 3.61 -33.22 25.00
C ARG A 260 4.98 -33.27 25.68
N TRP A 261 5.59 -32.13 26.04
CA TRP A 261 5.92 -31.69 27.41
C TRP A 261 6.96 -30.53 27.47
N TRP A 262 6.53 -29.43 28.11
CA TRP A 262 7.19 -28.49 29.04
C TRP A 262 8.64 -27.95 28.84
N SER A 263 8.68 -26.61 28.64
CA SER A 263 9.51 -25.57 29.26
C SER A 263 11.04 -25.57 29.13
N ARG A 264 11.55 -24.48 28.53
CA ARG A 264 12.51 -23.55 29.16
C ARG A 264 12.51 -22.20 28.40
N VAL A 265 11.95 -21.18 29.04
CA VAL A 265 12.21 -19.78 28.68
C VAL A 265 13.59 -19.45 29.21
N ALA A 266 14.57 -19.38 28.32
CA ALA A 266 15.88 -18.84 28.62
C ALA A 266 16.11 -17.65 27.69
N GLU A 267 16.25 -16.47 28.30
CA GLU A 267 16.63 -15.24 27.67
C GLU A 267 17.91 -15.46 26.84
N SER A 268 17.81 -15.28 25.53
CA SER A 268 18.97 -15.43 24.66
C SER A 268 19.58 -14.06 24.40
N ALA A 269 20.89 -13.94 24.63
CA ALA A 269 21.71 -12.82 24.18
C ALA A 269 21.36 -12.42 22.73
N VAL A 270 21.40 -11.12 22.44
CA VAL A 270 21.07 -10.54 21.11
C VAL A 270 21.74 -11.29 19.96
N SER A 271 22.95 -11.81 20.17
CA SER A 271 23.71 -12.64 19.24
C SER A 271 22.99 -13.93 18.82
N SER A 272 22.35 -14.64 19.74
CA SER A 272 21.57 -15.86 19.44
C SER A 272 20.32 -15.54 18.61
N GLY A 273 19.67 -14.40 18.89
CA GLY A 273 18.54 -13.92 18.10
C GLY A 273 18.92 -13.57 16.67
N LEU A 274 20.04 -12.84 16.49
CA LEU A 274 20.58 -12.49 15.17
C LEU A 274 21.01 -13.74 14.37
N ARG A 275 21.64 -14.73 15.03
CA ARG A 275 21.99 -16.00 14.38
C ARG A 275 20.74 -16.74 13.90
N ALA A 276 19.72 -16.83 14.74
CA ALA A 276 18.47 -17.49 14.38
C ALA A 276 17.75 -16.76 13.24
N TYR A 277 17.71 -15.41 13.27
CA TYR A 277 17.20 -14.59 12.18
C TYR A 277 17.91 -14.93 10.86
N GLY A 278 19.25 -14.90 10.85
CA GLY A 278 20.05 -15.23 9.67
C GLY A 278 19.79 -16.63 9.11
N LEU A 279 19.63 -17.64 9.97
CA LEU A 279 19.31 -19.01 9.55
C LEU A 279 17.91 -19.11 8.90
N ILE A 280 16.89 -18.46 9.48
CA ILE A 280 15.52 -18.46 8.95
C ILE A 280 15.48 -17.70 7.61
N VAL A 281 16.15 -16.54 7.54
CA VAL A 281 16.30 -15.79 6.28
C VAL A 281 16.97 -16.65 5.22
N GLY A 282 18.08 -17.31 5.53
CA GLY A 282 18.79 -18.19 4.59
C GLY A 282 17.93 -19.37 4.09
N MET A 283 17.00 -19.87 4.91
CA MET A 283 16.01 -20.87 4.48
C MET A 283 15.00 -20.26 3.48
N TRP A 284 14.42 -19.10 3.78
CA TRP A 284 13.44 -18.43 2.89
C TRP A 284 14.07 -17.94 1.58
N VAL A 285 15.30 -17.44 1.63
CA VAL A 285 16.09 -17.08 0.44
C VAL A 285 16.22 -18.30 -0.47
N ARG A 286 16.67 -19.46 0.06
CA ARG A 286 16.80 -20.70 -0.73
C ARG A 286 15.46 -21.18 -1.28
N SER A 287 14.39 -21.11 -0.50
CA SER A 287 13.03 -21.48 -0.93
C SER A 287 12.52 -20.56 -2.06
N THR A 288 12.78 -19.26 -1.98
CA THR A 288 12.39 -18.30 -3.01
C THR A 288 13.21 -18.48 -4.28
N MET A 289 14.52 -18.74 -4.15
CA MET A 289 15.43 -18.98 -5.27
C MET A 289 15.18 -20.32 -5.99
N ALA A 290 14.38 -21.22 -5.43
CA ALA A 290 13.89 -22.39 -6.16
C ALA A 290 12.93 -21.99 -7.29
N TYR A 291 12.19 -20.88 -7.14
CA TYR A 291 11.25 -20.33 -8.11
C TYR A 291 11.79 -19.04 -8.75
N ARG A 292 12.96 -19.13 -9.41
CA ARG A 292 13.71 -17.98 -9.96
C ARG A 292 12.88 -17.04 -10.83
N THR A 293 12.01 -17.58 -11.67
CA THR A 293 11.14 -16.78 -12.55
C THR A 293 10.16 -15.93 -11.74
N SER A 294 9.50 -16.51 -10.75
CA SER A 294 8.59 -15.78 -9.84
C SER A 294 9.36 -14.71 -9.06
N PHE A 295 10.55 -15.06 -8.56
CA PHE A 295 11.44 -14.09 -7.91
C PHE A 295 11.79 -12.90 -8.83
N LEU A 296 12.20 -13.14 -10.08
CA LEU A 296 12.57 -12.09 -11.02
C LEU A 296 11.36 -11.20 -11.33
N ILE A 297 10.20 -11.79 -11.61
CA ILE A 297 8.96 -11.06 -11.89
C ILE A 297 8.57 -10.19 -10.71
N MET A 298 8.63 -10.71 -9.48
CA MET A 298 8.25 -9.95 -8.28
C MET A 298 9.23 -8.84 -7.96
N THR A 299 10.53 -9.07 -8.14
CA THR A 299 11.57 -8.05 -7.88
C THR A 299 11.50 -6.94 -8.92
N LEU A 300 11.39 -7.29 -10.20
CA LEU A 300 11.21 -6.33 -11.28
C LEU A 300 9.88 -5.57 -11.14
N GLY A 301 8.80 -6.26 -10.79
CA GLY A 301 7.51 -5.62 -10.56
C GLY A 301 7.57 -4.64 -9.38
N ASN A 302 8.27 -4.96 -8.30
CA ASN A 302 8.46 -4.02 -7.19
C ASN A 302 9.34 -2.82 -7.58
N PHE A 303 10.40 -3.05 -8.35
CA PHE A 303 11.23 -1.99 -8.92
C PHE A 303 10.42 -1.05 -9.83
N LEU A 304 9.59 -1.61 -10.71
CA LEU A 304 8.72 -0.83 -11.60
C LEU A 304 7.64 -0.09 -10.83
N ALA A 305 7.09 -0.68 -9.76
CA ALA A 305 6.10 -0.04 -8.91
C ALA A 305 6.62 1.29 -8.35
N THR A 306 7.76 1.24 -7.67
CA THR A 306 8.35 2.43 -7.07
C THR A 306 8.96 3.34 -8.14
N GLY A 307 9.43 2.78 -9.24
CA GLY A 307 9.81 3.55 -10.42
C GLY A 307 8.67 4.42 -10.96
N LEU A 308 7.44 3.88 -11.03
CA LEU A 308 6.27 4.63 -11.48
C LEU A 308 5.86 5.73 -10.50
N ASP A 309 6.03 5.51 -9.19
CA ASP A 309 5.81 6.54 -8.18
C ASP A 309 6.73 7.75 -8.43
N PHE A 310 8.04 7.51 -8.66
CA PHE A 310 8.98 8.58 -9.02
C PHE A 310 8.68 9.21 -10.39
N VAL A 311 8.30 8.41 -11.39
CA VAL A 311 7.88 8.93 -12.71
C VAL A 311 6.71 9.89 -12.57
N ALA A 312 5.77 9.63 -11.67
CA ALA A 312 4.67 10.54 -11.41
C ALA A 312 5.14 11.88 -10.80
N ILE A 313 6.10 11.85 -9.87
CA ILE A 313 6.75 13.06 -9.36
C ILE A 313 7.46 13.81 -10.50
N ALA A 314 8.24 13.11 -11.33
CA ALA A 314 8.93 13.73 -12.47
C ALA A 314 7.94 14.34 -13.48
N LEU A 315 6.80 13.67 -13.74
CA LEU A 315 5.74 14.18 -14.59
C LEU A 315 5.11 15.45 -14.02
N MET A 316 4.93 15.53 -12.70
CA MET A 316 4.48 16.75 -12.04
C MET A 316 5.45 17.91 -12.30
N PHE A 317 6.77 17.68 -12.19
CA PHE A 317 7.81 18.67 -12.50
C PHE A 317 7.99 19.00 -14.00
N THR A 318 7.24 18.35 -14.91
CA THR A 318 7.15 18.86 -16.30
C THR A 318 6.25 20.09 -16.40
N HIS A 319 5.38 20.29 -15.41
CA HIS A 319 4.45 21.40 -15.34
C HIS A 319 4.88 22.48 -14.34
N ILE A 320 5.73 22.17 -13.35
CA ILE A 320 6.23 23.12 -12.35
C ILE A 320 7.75 23.21 -12.35
N GLY A 321 8.30 24.38 -11.99
CA GLY A 321 9.75 24.54 -11.82
C GLY A 321 10.22 24.12 -10.43
N GLU A 322 9.44 24.45 -9.40
CA GLU A 322 9.72 24.17 -8.01
C GLU A 322 8.45 23.74 -7.27
N LEU A 323 8.57 22.92 -6.23
CA LEU A 323 7.48 22.53 -5.34
C LEU A 323 7.85 22.91 -3.91
N GLY A 324 7.13 23.87 -3.30
CA GLY A 324 7.46 24.35 -1.96
C GLY A 324 8.89 24.91 -1.85
N GLY A 325 9.43 25.46 -2.95
CA GLY A 325 10.80 25.97 -3.05
C GLY A 325 11.88 24.92 -3.32
N PHE A 326 11.50 23.65 -3.57
CA PHE A 326 12.41 22.57 -3.90
C PHE A 326 12.35 22.23 -5.39
N THR A 327 13.51 22.03 -6.00
CA THR A 327 13.65 21.60 -7.39
C THR A 327 13.42 20.09 -7.53
N LEU A 328 13.24 19.60 -8.77
CA LEU A 328 13.11 18.15 -9.04
C LEU A 328 14.29 17.34 -8.47
N ASP A 329 15.51 17.86 -8.58
CA ASP A 329 16.71 17.16 -8.14
C ASP A 329 16.73 17.02 -6.61
N GLU A 330 16.24 18.01 -5.86
CA GLU A 330 16.12 17.95 -4.40
C GLU A 330 14.94 17.08 -3.94
N VAL A 331 13.80 17.10 -4.64
CA VAL A 331 12.69 16.18 -4.34
C VAL A 331 13.10 14.73 -4.64
N ALA A 332 13.87 14.49 -5.70
CA ALA A 332 14.45 13.19 -6.00
C ALA A 332 15.41 12.71 -4.89
N PHE A 333 16.14 13.62 -4.24
CA PHE A 333 16.95 13.31 -3.06
C PHE A 333 16.08 12.83 -1.89
N LEU A 334 15.01 13.55 -1.56
CA LEU A 334 14.07 13.17 -0.50
C LEU A 334 13.38 11.83 -0.79
N TYR A 335 12.93 11.64 -2.04
CA TYR A 335 12.34 10.38 -2.50
C TYR A 335 13.32 9.22 -2.38
N GLY A 336 14.55 9.39 -2.88
CA GLY A 336 15.57 8.34 -2.91
C GLY A 336 16.01 7.93 -1.51
N THR A 337 16.29 8.90 -0.64
CA THR A 337 16.67 8.66 0.76
C THR A 337 15.56 7.95 1.54
N THR A 338 14.31 8.41 1.42
CA THR A 338 13.14 7.76 2.03
C THR A 338 12.95 6.35 1.52
N SER A 339 13.02 6.14 0.20
CA SER A 339 12.80 4.84 -0.42
C SER A 339 13.86 3.81 -0.04
N VAL A 340 15.12 4.22 0.08
CA VAL A 340 16.20 3.35 0.57
C VAL A 340 16.01 3.04 2.05
N ALA A 341 15.80 4.05 2.90
CA ALA A 341 15.60 3.87 4.34
C ALA A 341 14.39 2.97 4.64
N PHE A 342 13.24 3.25 4.03
CA PHE A 342 12.04 2.42 4.14
C PHE A 342 12.27 1.02 3.57
N GLY A 343 12.93 0.90 2.42
CA GLY A 343 13.24 -0.38 1.80
C GLY A 343 14.09 -1.29 2.71
N LEU A 344 15.10 -0.73 3.38
CA LEU A 344 15.92 -1.45 4.36
C LEU A 344 15.07 -1.94 5.55
N ALA A 345 14.21 -1.08 6.08
CA ALA A 345 13.30 -1.42 7.17
C ALA A 345 12.28 -2.49 6.77
N ASP A 346 11.63 -2.33 5.61
CA ASP A 346 10.64 -3.25 5.08
C ASP A 346 11.28 -4.62 4.77
N LEU A 347 12.50 -4.65 4.23
CA LEU A 347 13.24 -5.90 4.01
C LEU A 347 13.45 -6.67 5.33
N ALA A 348 13.86 -5.96 6.40
CA ALA A 348 14.19 -6.59 7.68
C ALA A 348 12.96 -6.94 8.55
N LEU A 349 11.96 -6.06 8.57
CA LEU A 349 10.87 -6.08 9.57
C LEU A 349 9.47 -5.96 8.97
N GLY A 350 9.35 -5.80 7.65
CA GLY A 350 8.06 -5.55 7.00
C GLY A 350 7.07 -6.72 7.06
N THR A 351 7.48 -7.92 7.48
CA THR A 351 6.52 -9.04 7.72
C THR A 351 5.72 -8.82 9.01
N MET A 352 6.14 -7.91 9.89
CA MET A 352 5.45 -7.62 11.16
C MET A 352 3.98 -7.24 10.97
N GLY A 353 3.61 -6.61 9.85
CA GLY A 353 2.20 -6.24 9.58
C GLY A 353 1.26 -7.42 9.41
N ARG A 354 1.78 -8.64 9.19
CA ARG A 354 0.99 -9.89 9.07
C ARG A 354 0.80 -10.61 10.40
N LEU A 355 1.32 -10.07 11.48
CA LEU A 355 1.23 -10.69 12.80
C LEU A 355 -0.23 -10.86 13.25
N GLY A 356 -1.11 -9.90 12.95
CA GLY A 356 -2.54 -9.99 13.22
C GLY A 356 -3.21 -11.22 12.60
N GLN A 357 -2.84 -11.60 11.36
CA GLN A 357 -3.33 -12.83 10.73
C GLN A 357 -2.86 -14.06 11.49
N ARG A 358 -1.59 -14.10 11.90
CA ARG A 358 -1.03 -15.24 12.68
C ARG A 358 -1.69 -15.40 14.05
N VAL A 359 -1.99 -14.28 14.72
CA VAL A 359 -2.73 -14.24 15.99
C VAL A 359 -4.14 -14.77 15.81
N ARG A 360 -4.82 -14.36 14.72
CA ARG A 360 -6.18 -14.81 14.42
C ARG A 360 -6.25 -16.29 14.06
N ASP A 361 -5.28 -16.78 13.29
CA ASP A 361 -5.24 -18.16 12.83
C ASP A 361 -4.73 -19.14 13.91
N GLY A 362 -4.40 -18.66 15.10
CA GLY A 362 -3.83 -19.47 16.21
C GLY A 362 -2.42 -20.01 15.94
N THR A 363 -1.82 -19.67 14.80
CA THR A 363 -0.47 -20.16 14.42
C THR A 363 0.64 -19.52 15.24
N MET A 364 0.35 -18.43 15.95
CA MET A 364 1.28 -17.76 16.86
C MET A 364 1.76 -18.69 18.00
N ASP A 365 0.90 -19.58 18.48
CA ASP A 365 1.22 -20.52 19.56
C ASP A 365 2.40 -21.44 19.18
N THR A 366 2.52 -21.77 17.89
CA THR A 366 3.65 -22.59 17.39
C THR A 366 4.99 -21.87 17.47
N LEU A 367 5.00 -20.53 17.41
CA LEU A 367 6.21 -19.72 17.51
C LEU A 367 6.67 -19.57 18.96
N LEU A 368 5.72 -19.56 19.91
CA LEU A 368 5.99 -19.46 21.35
C LEU A 368 6.72 -20.69 21.91
N VAL A 369 6.53 -21.86 21.29
CA VAL A 369 7.16 -23.12 21.74
C VAL A 369 8.61 -23.24 21.26
N ARG A 370 9.02 -22.47 20.24
CA ARG A 370 10.38 -22.54 19.69
C ARG A 370 11.35 -21.76 20.59
N PRO A 371 12.55 -22.29 20.89
CA PRO A 371 13.53 -21.64 21.75
C PRO A 371 14.31 -20.53 21.01
N VAL A 372 13.59 -19.64 20.33
CA VAL A 372 14.13 -18.52 19.54
C VAL A 372 13.34 -17.25 19.85
N PRO A 373 13.97 -16.07 19.97
CA PRO A 373 13.23 -14.83 20.17
C PRO A 373 12.12 -14.64 19.13
N ILE A 374 10.90 -14.43 19.62
CA ILE A 374 9.70 -14.38 18.77
C ILE A 374 9.80 -13.24 17.76
N LEU A 375 10.37 -12.09 18.16
CA LEU A 375 10.61 -10.96 17.26
C LEU A 375 11.45 -11.37 16.04
N ALA A 376 12.56 -12.09 16.26
CA ALA A 376 13.42 -12.58 15.19
C ALA A 376 12.71 -13.61 14.29
N GLN A 377 11.90 -14.49 14.89
CA GLN A 377 11.12 -15.47 14.13
C GLN A 377 10.07 -14.80 13.23
N VAL A 378 9.33 -13.83 13.76
CA VAL A 378 8.27 -13.11 13.02
C VAL A 378 8.89 -12.19 11.97
N ALA A 379 9.99 -11.51 12.28
CA ALA A 379 10.72 -10.67 11.35
C ALA A 379 11.26 -11.45 10.15
N ALA A 380 11.90 -12.60 10.41
CA ALA A 380 12.50 -13.44 9.38
C ALA A 380 11.47 -14.29 8.61
N ASP A 381 10.23 -14.38 9.10
CA ASP A 381 9.19 -15.15 8.44
C ASP A 381 8.88 -14.58 7.05
N ARG A 382 8.72 -15.49 6.08
CA ARG A 382 8.44 -15.15 4.67
C ARG A 382 9.32 -14.01 4.15
N PHE A 383 10.62 -14.05 4.49
CA PHE A 383 11.59 -13.01 4.11
C PHE A 383 11.50 -12.71 2.61
N ALA A 384 11.06 -11.50 2.27
CA ALA A 384 10.61 -11.17 0.93
C ALA A 384 11.72 -10.46 0.13
N LEU A 385 12.57 -11.24 -0.55
CA LEU A 385 13.69 -10.69 -1.34
C LEU A 385 13.25 -9.72 -2.43
N ARG A 386 11.99 -9.82 -2.89
CA ARG A 386 11.39 -8.88 -3.85
C ARG A 386 11.48 -7.42 -3.40
N ARG A 387 11.59 -7.15 -2.10
CA ARG A 387 11.76 -5.80 -1.51
C ARG A 387 13.08 -5.13 -1.89
N LEU A 388 14.06 -5.90 -2.38
CA LEU A 388 15.28 -5.35 -2.97
C LEU A 388 14.98 -4.43 -4.17
N GLY A 389 13.87 -4.63 -4.88
CA GLY A 389 13.46 -3.78 -5.99
C GLY A 389 13.28 -2.31 -5.59
N ARG A 390 12.62 -2.04 -4.45
CA ARG A 390 12.48 -0.68 -3.90
C ARG A 390 13.82 -0.09 -3.48
N ILE A 391 14.68 -0.87 -2.82
CA ILE A 391 15.99 -0.39 -2.37
C ILE A 391 16.86 -0.02 -3.57
N THR A 392 16.93 -0.88 -4.58
CA THR A 392 17.72 -0.63 -5.79
C THR A 392 17.17 0.55 -6.57
N GLN A 393 15.85 0.65 -6.74
CA GLN A 393 15.23 1.78 -7.41
C GLN A 393 15.46 3.11 -6.67
N GLY A 394 15.25 3.15 -5.36
CA GLY A 394 15.52 4.32 -4.53
C GLY A 394 16.99 4.74 -4.57
N ALA A 395 17.91 3.77 -4.56
CA ALA A 395 19.35 4.05 -4.69
C ALA A 395 19.73 4.60 -6.07
N VAL A 396 19.09 4.14 -7.14
CA VAL A 396 19.28 4.70 -8.50
C VAL A 396 18.81 6.15 -8.57
N VAL A 397 17.62 6.46 -8.03
CA VAL A 397 17.12 7.85 -8.00
C VAL A 397 17.98 8.73 -7.11
N LEU A 398 18.40 8.22 -5.94
CA LEU A 398 19.31 8.93 -5.06
C LEU A 398 20.65 9.23 -5.73
N GLY A 399 21.25 8.24 -6.42
CA GLY A 399 22.48 8.43 -7.16
C GLY A 399 22.34 9.43 -8.32
N TRP A 400 21.20 9.39 -9.03
CA TRP A 400 20.88 10.35 -10.08
C TRP A 400 20.74 11.78 -9.54
N SER A 401 20.05 11.96 -8.40
CA SER A 401 19.90 13.24 -7.72
C SER A 401 21.23 13.80 -7.23
N LEU A 402 22.04 12.99 -6.53
CA LEU A 402 23.36 13.39 -6.04
C LEU A 402 24.34 13.77 -7.16
N ALA A 403 24.18 13.23 -8.37
CA ALA A 403 24.99 13.57 -9.52
C ALA A 403 24.60 14.91 -10.18
N ARG A 404 23.44 15.46 -9.83
CA ARG A 404 22.88 16.71 -10.40
C ARG A 404 22.86 17.86 -9.40
N LEU A 405 22.74 17.54 -8.10
CA LEU A 405 22.82 18.52 -7.03
C LEU A 405 24.25 19.04 -6.88
N ASP A 406 24.38 20.36 -6.84
CA ASP A 406 25.64 21.04 -6.54
C ASP A 406 25.80 21.14 -5.02
N ILE A 407 26.27 20.06 -4.40
CA ILE A 407 26.47 19.97 -2.95
C ILE A 407 27.93 20.22 -2.63
N ASP A 408 28.19 21.25 -1.82
CA ASP A 408 29.50 21.43 -1.20
C ASP A 408 29.73 20.31 -0.17
N TRP A 409 30.47 19.28 -0.59
CA TRP A 409 30.75 18.10 0.22
C TRP A 409 31.73 18.41 1.34
N THR A 410 31.20 18.57 2.54
CA THR A 410 31.96 18.58 3.78
C THR A 410 31.95 17.19 4.43
N VAL A 411 32.88 16.94 5.36
CA VAL A 411 32.99 15.64 6.04
C VAL A 411 31.72 15.31 6.83
N ASP A 412 31.09 16.31 7.45
CA ASP A 412 29.83 16.15 8.17
C ASP A 412 28.69 15.76 7.23
N ARG A 413 28.50 16.42 6.07
CA ARG A 413 27.47 16.05 5.08
C ARG A 413 27.70 14.66 4.50
N ALA A 414 28.96 14.30 4.20
CA ALA A 414 29.32 12.98 3.68
C ALA A 414 29.05 11.85 4.70
N LEU A 415 29.32 12.08 5.99
CA LEU A 415 29.01 11.11 7.05
C LEU A 415 27.52 11.08 7.41
N LEU A 416 26.83 12.21 7.30
CA LEU A 416 25.40 12.31 7.61
C LEU A 416 24.56 11.49 6.63
N MET A 417 24.98 11.33 5.37
CA MET A 417 24.30 10.50 4.37
C MET A 417 24.06 9.03 4.81
N PRO A 418 25.09 8.21 5.10
CA PRO A 418 24.88 6.84 5.55
C PRO A 418 24.21 6.79 6.94
N VAL A 419 24.50 7.76 7.82
CA VAL A 419 23.88 7.84 9.15
C VAL A 419 22.38 8.08 9.05
N MET A 420 21.93 8.97 8.15
CA MET A 420 20.53 9.24 7.85
C MET A 420 19.83 7.98 7.33
N LEU A 421 20.41 7.28 6.36
CA LEU A 421 19.80 6.06 5.79
C LEU A 421 19.66 4.94 6.84
N LEU A 422 20.67 4.73 7.68
CA LEU A 422 20.63 3.73 8.74
C LEU A 422 19.68 4.11 9.87
N SER A 423 19.67 5.38 10.29
CA SER A 423 18.78 5.88 11.34
C SER A 423 17.32 5.88 10.87
N GLY A 424 17.06 6.33 9.63
CA GLY A 424 15.74 6.28 9.02
C GLY A 424 15.23 4.84 8.87
N GLY A 425 16.09 3.90 8.44
CA GLY A 425 15.75 2.48 8.42
C GLY A 425 15.43 1.91 9.80
N ALA A 426 16.16 2.34 10.85
CA ALA A 426 15.87 1.95 12.23
C ALA A 426 14.56 2.55 12.76
N ILE A 427 14.25 3.82 12.44
CA ILE A 427 12.98 4.47 12.82
C ILE A 427 11.79 3.77 12.15
N PHE A 428 11.84 3.53 10.83
CA PHE A 428 10.79 2.75 10.15
C PHE A 428 10.70 1.31 10.69
N GLY A 429 11.84 0.70 11.02
CA GLY A 429 11.89 -0.61 11.66
C GLY A 429 11.16 -0.63 13.00
N ALA A 430 11.39 0.40 13.83
CA ALA A 430 10.69 0.58 15.09
C ALA A 430 9.17 0.75 14.88
N LEU A 431 8.74 1.49 13.85
CA LEU A 431 7.32 1.61 13.47
C LEU A 431 6.71 0.27 13.04
N PHE A 432 7.46 -0.58 12.30
CA PHE A 432 7.01 -1.93 11.97
C PHE A 432 6.80 -2.79 13.23
N VAL A 433 7.73 -2.72 14.19
CA VAL A 433 7.63 -3.47 15.44
C VAL A 433 6.51 -2.93 16.34
N LEU A 434 6.35 -1.60 16.44
CA LEU A 434 5.26 -0.97 17.18
C LEU A 434 3.89 -1.33 16.60
N GLY A 435 3.73 -1.26 15.29
CA GLY A 435 2.49 -1.65 14.62
C GLY A 435 2.19 -3.14 14.81
N GLY A 436 3.20 -4.01 14.73
CA GLY A 436 3.06 -5.43 15.07
C GLY A 436 2.65 -5.62 16.54
N ALA A 437 3.30 -4.93 17.48
CA ALA A 437 2.98 -5.02 18.90
C ALA A 437 1.53 -4.57 19.19
N PHE A 438 1.07 -3.51 18.54
CA PHE A 438 -0.29 -3.02 18.65
C PHE A 438 -1.34 -4.05 18.20
N GLN A 439 -1.01 -4.89 17.22
CA GLN A 439 -1.92 -5.95 16.74
C GLN A 439 -2.19 -7.05 17.77
N PHE A 440 -1.40 -7.17 18.85
CA PHE A 440 -1.73 -8.07 19.97
C PHE A 440 -2.97 -7.60 20.75
N TRP A 441 -3.20 -6.29 20.82
CA TRP A 441 -4.35 -5.70 21.51
C TRP A 441 -5.50 -5.40 20.54
N ALA A 442 -5.18 -4.80 19.38
CA ALA A 442 -6.15 -4.44 18.35
C ALA A 442 -6.05 -5.43 17.19
N LYS A 443 -6.82 -6.52 17.27
CA LYS A 443 -6.94 -7.50 16.18
C LYS A 443 -7.37 -6.77 14.91
N ASP A 444 -6.67 -7.04 13.81
CA ASP A 444 -6.97 -6.52 12.47
C ASP A 444 -6.74 -5.03 12.24
N ALA A 445 -5.90 -4.40 13.07
CA ALA A 445 -5.52 -3.00 12.92
C ALA A 445 -4.25 -2.78 12.05
N SER A 446 -3.95 -3.68 11.11
CA SER A 446 -2.80 -3.52 10.19
C SER A 446 -2.88 -2.24 9.36
N GLU A 447 -4.09 -1.73 9.12
CA GLU A 447 -4.26 -0.49 8.39
C GLU A 447 -3.75 0.73 9.16
N VAL A 448 -3.94 0.78 10.49
CA VAL A 448 -3.40 1.87 11.33
C VAL A 448 -1.88 1.92 11.21
N GLN A 449 -1.23 0.76 11.25
CA GLN A 449 0.20 0.67 11.01
C GLN A 449 0.58 1.20 9.62
N SER A 450 -0.16 0.84 8.58
CA SER A 450 0.09 1.31 7.21
C SER A 450 0.03 2.84 7.07
N ALA A 451 -0.80 3.52 7.87
CA ALA A 451 -0.86 4.98 7.86
C ALA A 451 0.46 5.63 8.30
N PHE A 452 1.15 5.03 9.27
CA PHE A 452 2.43 5.53 9.78
C PHE A 452 3.64 5.02 8.99
N THR A 453 3.54 3.83 8.40
CA THR A 453 4.63 3.28 7.58
C THR A 453 4.56 3.81 6.16
N PHE A 454 3.57 3.38 5.37
CA PHE A 454 3.43 3.82 3.98
C PHE A 454 3.03 5.29 3.87
N GLY A 455 2.15 5.78 4.75
CA GLY A 455 1.81 7.21 4.77
C GLY A 455 2.99 8.07 5.22
N GLY A 456 3.80 7.58 6.18
CA GLY A 456 5.06 8.23 6.54
C GLY A 456 6.03 8.31 5.37
N THR A 457 6.17 7.25 4.59
CA THR A 457 6.97 7.26 3.36
C THR A 457 6.46 8.27 2.34
N THR A 458 5.16 8.26 2.01
CA THR A 458 4.59 9.23 1.06
C THR A 458 4.77 10.67 1.54
N LEU A 459 4.66 10.93 2.84
CA LEU A 459 4.91 12.23 3.41
C LEU A 459 6.37 12.69 3.19
N LEU A 460 7.33 11.82 3.52
CA LEU A 460 8.77 12.13 3.49
C LEU A 460 9.36 12.17 2.06
N GLU A 461 8.63 11.65 1.07
CA GLU A 461 8.97 11.78 -0.36
C GLU A 461 8.77 13.21 -0.90
N TYR A 462 7.97 14.04 -0.22
CA TYR A 462 7.75 15.45 -0.56
C TYR A 462 8.45 16.41 0.41
N PRO A 463 8.73 17.66 -0.01
CA PRO A 463 9.34 18.67 0.85
C PRO A 463 8.50 18.99 2.10
N PRO A 464 9.14 19.26 3.25
CA PRO A 464 8.43 19.65 4.46
C PRO A 464 7.64 20.96 4.31
N THR A 465 8.10 21.87 3.45
CA THR A 465 7.48 23.19 3.19
C THR A 465 6.09 23.11 2.56
N VAL A 466 5.75 21.98 1.93
CA VAL A 466 4.43 21.71 1.35
C VAL A 466 3.38 21.48 2.43
N PHE A 467 3.81 21.10 3.63
CA PHE A 467 2.91 20.71 4.72
C PHE A 467 2.70 21.85 5.72
N GLY A 468 1.50 21.90 6.30
CA GLY A 468 1.18 22.85 7.37
C GLY A 468 2.06 22.65 8.62
N LYS A 469 2.37 23.75 9.32
CA LYS A 469 3.23 23.76 10.53
C LYS A 469 2.80 22.76 11.60
N GLU A 470 1.50 22.52 11.76
CA GLU A 470 1.00 21.54 12.75
C GLU A 470 1.30 20.10 12.36
N LEU A 471 1.24 19.77 11.05
CA LEU A 471 1.63 18.45 10.57
C LEU A 471 3.14 18.24 10.76
N LEU A 472 3.94 19.25 10.44
CA LEU A 472 5.39 19.24 10.67
C LEU A 472 5.71 18.99 12.15
N ARG A 473 5.07 19.70 13.07
CA ARG A 473 5.25 19.47 14.52
C ARG A 473 4.86 18.06 14.93
N GLY A 474 3.76 17.52 14.42
CA GLY A 474 3.36 16.14 14.68
C GLY A 474 4.42 15.11 14.25
N VAL A 475 4.97 15.31 13.06
CA VAL A 475 5.95 14.42 12.40
C VAL A 475 7.37 14.61 12.95
N THR A 476 7.63 15.71 13.64
CA THR A 476 8.92 15.96 14.32
C THR A 476 8.87 15.51 15.78
N PHE A 477 7.81 15.85 16.52
CA PHE A 477 7.78 15.70 17.98
C PHE A 477 6.92 14.53 18.49
N VAL A 478 5.88 14.13 17.76
CA VAL A 478 4.97 13.05 18.22
C VAL A 478 5.39 11.72 17.61
N ILE A 479 5.57 11.69 16.30
CA ILE A 479 5.99 10.52 15.55
C ILE A 479 7.23 10.96 14.78
N PRO A 480 8.45 10.67 15.27
CA PRO A 480 9.68 11.34 14.84
C PRO A 480 10.18 10.88 13.46
N LEU A 481 9.30 10.97 12.47
CA LEU A 481 9.50 10.65 11.07
C LEU A 481 10.36 11.72 10.37
N ALA A 482 10.33 12.97 10.81
CA ALA A 482 11.17 14.02 10.24
C ALA A 482 12.68 13.73 10.36
N PHE A 483 13.07 12.91 11.35
CA PHE A 483 14.45 12.44 11.55
C PHE A 483 14.88 11.34 10.57
N VAL A 484 13.95 10.78 9.80
CA VAL A 484 14.26 9.77 8.77
C VAL A 484 15.03 10.39 7.62
N ASN A 485 14.54 11.51 7.09
CA ASN A 485 15.22 12.21 6.00
C ASN A 485 15.14 13.74 6.11
N TRP A 486 14.02 14.37 6.47
CA TRP A 486 13.86 15.83 6.37
C TRP A 486 14.95 16.61 7.13
N LEU A 487 15.11 16.39 8.43
CA LEU A 487 16.05 17.18 9.23
C LEU A 487 17.51 16.96 8.79
N PRO A 488 17.99 15.72 8.57
CA PRO A 488 19.32 15.52 8.00
C PRO A 488 19.46 16.03 6.55
N ALA A 489 18.41 15.92 5.72
CA ALA A 489 18.42 16.35 4.33
C ALA A 489 18.51 17.87 4.20
N LEU A 490 17.79 18.62 5.04
CA LEU A 490 17.86 20.08 5.05
C LEU A 490 19.29 20.57 5.34
N HIS A 491 20.01 19.92 6.25
CA HIS A 491 21.43 20.22 6.51
C HIS A 491 22.35 19.88 5.32
N ILE A 492 22.09 18.77 4.64
CA ILE A 492 22.87 18.36 3.46
C ILE A 492 22.62 19.29 2.27
N LEU A 493 21.38 19.74 2.08
CA LEU A 493 20.96 20.63 1.00
C LEU A 493 21.16 22.12 1.32
N ASP A 494 21.68 22.46 2.51
CA ASP A 494 21.87 23.83 2.98
C ASP A 494 20.57 24.67 2.98
N ARG A 495 19.45 24.04 3.37
CA ARG A 495 18.12 24.64 3.37
C ARG A 495 17.68 25.00 4.79
N PRO A 496 17.01 26.14 5.00
CA PRO A 496 16.50 26.51 6.32
C PRO A 496 15.36 25.60 6.76
N ASP A 497 15.34 25.23 8.04
CA ASP A 497 14.25 24.44 8.61
C ASP A 497 12.96 25.28 8.74
N PRO A 498 11.82 24.83 8.18
CA PRO A 498 10.54 25.53 8.31
C PRO A 498 10.04 25.71 9.76
N LEU A 499 10.51 24.89 10.70
CA LEU A 499 10.19 25.03 12.13
C LEU A 499 11.17 25.94 12.88
N GLY A 500 12.25 26.38 12.25
CA GLY A 500 13.29 27.22 12.86
C GLY A 500 14.10 26.50 13.93
N LEU A 501 14.25 25.17 13.82
CA LEU A 501 15.06 24.38 14.74
C LEU A 501 16.56 24.62 14.52
N PRO A 502 17.38 24.54 15.59
CA PRO A 502 18.83 24.60 15.47
C PRO A 502 19.42 23.53 14.53
N ASP A 503 20.42 23.90 13.73
CA ASP A 503 21.07 23.03 12.72
C ASP A 503 21.56 21.68 13.29
N TRP A 504 22.03 21.68 14.54
CA TRP A 504 22.56 20.45 15.17
C TRP A 504 21.52 19.34 15.33
N ILE A 505 20.22 19.66 15.28
CA ILE A 505 19.13 18.67 15.39
C ILE A 505 19.16 17.67 14.24
N GLY A 506 19.68 18.02 13.06
CA GLY A 506 19.88 17.08 11.95
C GLY A 506 20.76 15.87 12.35
N PHE A 507 21.68 16.06 13.30
CA PHE A 507 22.56 15.00 13.80
C PHE A 507 21.94 14.14 14.90
N ALA A 508 20.76 14.49 15.42
CA ALA A 508 20.11 13.74 16.49
C ALA A 508 19.41 12.45 15.99
N ALA A 509 19.32 12.23 14.67
CA ALA A 509 18.64 11.07 14.07
C ALA A 509 19.04 9.70 14.68
N PRO A 510 20.33 9.41 14.98
CA PRO A 510 20.71 8.13 15.60
C PRO A 510 20.19 7.96 17.02
N LEU A 511 20.17 9.05 17.81
CA LEU A 511 19.65 9.03 19.18
C LEU A 511 18.14 8.81 19.18
N VAL A 512 17.44 9.51 18.28
CA VAL A 512 16.00 9.33 18.05
C VAL A 512 15.68 7.92 17.61
N ALA A 513 16.46 7.35 16.68
CA ALA A 513 16.33 5.97 16.24
C ALA A 513 16.53 4.97 17.39
N GLY A 514 17.53 5.20 18.24
CA GLY A 514 17.77 4.40 19.45
C GLY A 514 16.58 4.46 20.43
N GLY A 515 16.03 5.66 20.67
CA GLY A 515 14.84 5.86 21.48
C GLY A 515 13.61 5.15 20.92
N CYS A 516 13.36 5.27 19.61
CA CYS A 516 12.27 4.59 18.91
C CYS A 516 12.38 3.06 19.03
N CYS A 517 13.58 2.51 18.81
CA CYS A 517 13.86 1.08 18.97
C CYS A 517 13.62 0.60 20.41
N ALA A 518 14.00 1.40 21.42
CA ALA A 518 13.76 1.08 22.82
C ALA A 518 12.25 1.04 23.13
N VAL A 519 11.49 2.06 22.72
CA VAL A 519 10.04 2.12 22.89
C VAL A 519 9.36 0.95 22.16
N ALA A 520 9.76 0.66 20.93
CA ALA A 520 9.26 -0.46 20.15
C ALA A 520 9.53 -1.81 20.83
N GLY A 521 10.75 -1.99 21.38
CA GLY A 521 11.12 -3.20 22.12
C GLY A 521 10.30 -3.37 23.40
N LEU A 522 10.03 -2.29 24.14
CA LEU A 522 9.18 -2.32 25.34
C LEU A 522 7.73 -2.63 24.99
N ALA A 523 7.18 -1.97 23.97
CA ALA A 523 5.83 -2.22 23.47
C ALA A 523 5.67 -3.67 23.00
N TRP A 524 6.64 -4.21 22.27
CA TRP A 524 6.66 -5.60 21.84
C TRP A 524 6.64 -6.57 23.01
N ARG A 525 7.47 -6.34 24.04
CA ARG A 525 7.48 -7.15 25.27
C ARG A 525 6.17 -7.04 26.05
N ALA A 526 5.51 -5.89 26.02
CA ALA A 526 4.20 -5.70 26.65
C ALA A 526 3.10 -6.44 25.87
N GLY A 527 3.07 -6.29 24.54
CA GLY A 527 2.12 -6.98 23.65
C GLY A 527 2.23 -8.51 23.74
N LEU A 528 3.46 -9.04 23.77
CA LEU A 528 3.69 -10.48 23.97
C LEU A 528 3.18 -10.98 25.33
N ARG A 529 3.33 -10.20 26.40
CA ARG A 529 2.82 -10.57 27.74
C ARG A 529 1.29 -10.53 27.82
N ALA A 530 0.67 -9.66 27.03
CA ALA A 530 -0.78 -9.54 26.96
C ALA A 530 -1.42 -10.55 26.01
N TYR A 531 -0.62 -11.27 25.20
CA TYR A 531 -1.14 -12.23 24.24
C TYR A 531 -1.89 -13.36 24.95
N GLN A 532 -3.15 -13.55 24.56
CA GLN A 532 -3.99 -14.66 24.97
C GLN A 532 -4.26 -15.52 23.73
N SER A 533 -3.97 -16.82 23.85
CA SER A 533 -4.26 -17.77 22.77
C SER A 533 -5.74 -17.71 22.41
N THR A 534 -6.03 -17.77 21.11
CA THR A 534 -7.38 -17.97 20.61
C THR A 534 -7.79 -19.40 20.97
N GLY A 535 -8.25 -19.58 22.21
CA GLY A 535 -8.75 -20.86 22.72
C GLY A 535 -9.73 -21.47 21.73
N SER A 536 -9.49 -22.73 21.39
CA SER A 536 -10.34 -23.56 20.52
C SER A 536 -11.72 -23.78 21.10
#